data_AF-A0A7S0J6D7-F1
#
_entry.id   AF-A0A7S0J6D7-F1
#
_cell.length_a   1.000
_cell.length_b   1.000
_cell.length_c   1.000
_cell.angle_alpha   90.00
_cell.angle_beta   90.00
_cell.angle_gamma   90.00
#
_symmetry.space_group_name_H-M   'P 1'
#
loop_
_entity.id
_entity.type
_entity.pdbx_description
1 polymer ?
#
loop_
_entity_poly.entity_id
_entity_poly.type
_entity_poly.pdbx_seq_one_letter_code
_entity_poly.pdbx_strand_id
1 'polypeptide(L)'
;VKFLAMLLLASLATTLHAPTVRVSTSQWDALETKLSSEAAWYTLREGMVPSSAPQPTVPILPHNEVARDAVLFYRDTNAWCPFCERVYLYLLESGIAHDQTFVDISPGNKPEWYKEVIPTGQTPSLSLGGRAVWESND
;
A
#
# COMPACT_ATOMS: atom_id res chain seq x y z
N VAL A 1 -1.86 -43.00 70.58
CA VAL A 1 -0.56 -43.70 70.66
C VAL A 1 0.10 -43.56 69.28
N LYS A 2 0.94 -42.53 69.09
CA LYS A 2 2.34 -42.56 68.58
C LYS A 2 2.69 -43.61 67.51
N PHE A 3 3.65 -43.24 66.64
CA PHE A 3 4.37 -43.96 65.57
C PHE A 3 3.81 -43.70 64.17
N LEU A 4 4.54 -43.27 63.13
CA LEU A 4 5.99 -43.13 62.86
C LEU A 4 6.13 -42.36 61.52
N ALA A 5 6.70 -41.15 61.49
CA ALA A 5 7.99 -40.80 60.89
C ALA A 5 8.43 -41.53 59.58
N MET A 6 8.38 -40.78 58.46
CA MET A 6 9.55 -40.38 57.64
C MET A 6 10.34 -41.43 56.84
N LEU A 7 10.09 -41.51 55.53
CA LEU A 7 11.00 -41.93 54.44
C LEU A 7 10.33 -41.46 53.11
N LEU A 8 10.96 -40.94 52.06
CA LEU A 8 12.30 -40.44 51.77
C LEU A 8 12.20 -39.88 50.33
N LEU A 9 12.80 -38.71 50.07
CA LEU A 9 13.42 -38.30 48.79
C LEU A 9 12.67 -38.53 47.46
N ALA A 10 12.10 -37.47 46.91
CA ALA A 10 12.36 -37.01 45.54
C ALA A 10 11.52 -35.77 45.22
N SER A 11 12.16 -34.61 45.07
CA SER A 11 11.88 -33.63 44.01
C SER A 11 12.58 -32.31 44.35
N LEU A 12 13.88 -32.23 44.04
CA LEU A 12 14.52 -30.94 43.79
C LEU A 12 14.24 -30.58 42.34
N ALA A 13 13.02 -30.11 42.07
CA ALA A 13 12.71 -29.45 40.81
C ALA A 13 13.16 -27.99 40.94
N THR A 14 14.42 -27.73 40.61
CA THR A 14 14.91 -26.37 40.38
C THR A 14 14.11 -25.78 39.21
N THR A 15 13.18 -24.89 39.52
CA THR A 15 12.43 -24.14 38.51
C THR A 15 13.37 -23.13 37.86
N LEU A 16 13.91 -23.50 36.69
CA LEU A 16 14.52 -22.55 35.77
C LEU A 16 13.44 -21.56 35.32
N HIS A 17 13.43 -20.37 35.92
CA HIS A 17 12.63 -19.26 35.44
C HIS A 17 13.24 -18.79 34.10
N ALA A 18 12.56 -19.05 32.99
CA ALA A 18 12.88 -18.41 31.73
C ALA A 18 12.72 -16.89 31.90
N PRO A 19 13.69 -16.06 31.46
CA PRO A 19 13.53 -14.61 31.54
C PRO A 19 12.37 -14.21 30.62
N THR A 20 11.26 -13.81 31.23
CA THR A 20 10.14 -13.21 30.50
C THR A 20 10.62 -11.84 30.01
N VAL A 21 10.96 -11.74 28.73
CA VAL A 21 11.19 -10.46 28.07
C VAL A 21 9.87 -9.69 28.14
N ARG A 22 9.81 -8.67 29.01
CA ARG A 22 8.69 -7.72 29.01
C ARG A 22 8.82 -6.88 27.76
N VAL A 23 8.04 -7.20 26.73
CA VAL A 23 7.83 -6.30 25.61
C VAL A 23 7.08 -5.09 26.16
N SER A 24 7.78 -3.96 26.25
CA SER A 24 7.21 -2.69 26.65
C SER A 24 6.17 -2.25 25.61
N THR A 25 4.89 -2.30 25.96
CA THR A 25 3.77 -1.84 25.10
C THR A 25 3.78 -0.33 24.85
N SER A 26 4.61 0.43 25.56
CA SER A 26 4.61 1.91 25.55
C SER A 26 5.11 2.55 24.25
N GLN A 27 5.72 1.80 23.34
CA GLN A 27 6.20 2.36 22.07
C GLN A 27 5.05 2.67 21.11
N TRP A 28 3.91 1.99 21.25
CA TRP A 28 2.75 2.16 20.38
C TRP A 28 1.87 3.36 20.77
N ASP A 29 1.69 3.63 22.06
CA ASP A 29 0.93 4.80 22.56
C ASP A 29 1.55 6.13 22.11
N ALA A 30 2.86 6.16 21.87
CA ALA A 30 3.59 7.34 21.43
C ALA A 30 3.38 7.69 19.94
N LEU A 31 2.80 6.78 19.14
CA LEU A 31 2.61 6.99 17.70
C LEU A 31 1.37 7.85 17.39
N GLU A 32 0.30 7.72 18.18
CA GLU A 32 -0.94 8.51 18.03
C GLU A 32 -0.67 10.03 18.08
N THR A 33 0.26 10.45 18.94
CA THR A 33 0.66 11.86 19.10
C THR A 33 1.52 12.40 17.94
N LYS A 34 2.26 11.53 17.24
CA LYS A 34 3.06 11.93 16.07
C LYS A 34 2.22 12.07 14.81
N LEU A 35 1.22 11.20 14.62
CA LEU A 35 0.30 11.32 13.48
C LEU A 35 -0.49 12.62 13.53
N SER A 36 -0.98 13.02 14.71
CA SER A 36 -1.78 14.23 14.88
C SER A 36 -0.97 15.53 14.70
N SER A 37 0.33 15.52 14.99
CA SER A 37 1.21 16.69 14.80
C SER A 37 1.82 16.79 13.40
N GLU A 38 2.08 15.66 12.72
CA GLU A 38 2.47 15.67 11.30
C GLU A 38 1.27 15.90 10.36
N ALA A 39 0.05 15.51 10.75
CA ALA A 39 -1.13 15.79 9.93
C ALA A 39 -1.46 17.29 9.78
N ALA A 40 -0.83 18.17 10.56
CA ALA A 40 -1.11 19.61 10.58
C ALA A 40 -0.62 20.37 9.34
N TRP A 41 0.33 19.82 8.56
CA TRP A 41 0.88 20.51 7.37
C TRP A 41 0.32 20.01 6.04
N TYR A 42 -0.38 18.87 6.02
CA TYR A 42 -1.05 18.41 4.81
C TYR A 42 -2.50 18.89 4.83
N THR A 43 -2.95 19.49 3.73
CA THR A 43 -4.37 19.79 3.53
C THR A 43 -4.87 18.91 2.38
N LEU A 44 -5.71 17.92 2.70
CA LEU A 44 -6.45 17.21 1.67
C LEU A 44 -7.48 18.15 1.07
N ARG A 45 -7.48 18.27 -0.25
CA ARG A 45 -8.55 18.94 -0.98
C ARG A 45 -9.78 18.02 -1.04
N GLU A 46 -10.96 18.60 -1.09
CA GLU A 46 -12.22 17.85 -1.21
C GLU A 46 -12.14 16.86 -2.39
N GLY A 47 -12.46 15.59 -2.14
CA GLY A 47 -12.40 14.52 -3.13
C GLY A 47 -11.00 13.97 -3.46
N MET A 48 -9.93 14.44 -2.81
CA MET A 48 -8.58 13.92 -3.01
C MET A 48 -8.20 12.92 -1.93
N VAL A 49 -7.36 11.95 -2.31
CA VAL A 49 -6.75 10.98 -1.39
C VAL A 49 -5.33 11.42 -1.02
N PRO A 50 -4.83 11.02 0.16
CA PRO A 50 -3.43 11.26 0.55
C PRO A 50 -2.45 10.77 -0.53
N SER A 51 -1.50 11.63 -0.91
CA SER A 51 -0.43 11.33 -1.87
C SER A 51 0.91 11.80 -1.31
N SER A 52 1.94 10.96 -1.45
CA SER A 52 3.33 11.28 -1.09
C SER A 52 4.10 11.90 -2.26
N ALA A 53 3.57 11.79 -3.48
CA ALA A 53 4.10 12.43 -4.67
C ALA A 53 3.32 13.74 -4.98
N PRO A 54 3.99 14.76 -5.55
CA PRO A 54 3.30 15.89 -6.15
C PRO A 54 2.34 15.41 -7.25
N GLN A 55 1.21 16.11 -7.40
CA GLN A 55 0.26 15.84 -8.48
C GLN A 55 0.96 15.89 -9.84
N PRO A 56 0.54 15.07 -10.83
CA PRO A 56 1.18 15.02 -12.13
C PRO A 56 1.15 16.40 -12.80
N THR A 57 2.25 16.73 -13.48
CA THR A 57 2.34 17.93 -14.34
C THR A 57 1.62 17.72 -15.66
N VAL A 58 1.31 16.47 -16.03
CA VAL A 58 0.55 16.12 -17.23
C VAL A 58 -0.96 16.18 -16.95
N PRO A 59 -1.78 16.59 -17.94
CA PRO A 59 -3.23 16.57 -17.80
C PRO A 59 -3.75 15.18 -17.43
N ILE A 60 -4.62 15.14 -16.42
CA ILE A 60 -5.34 13.93 -16.03
C ILE A 60 -6.60 13.87 -16.89
N LEU A 61 -6.74 12.81 -17.69
CA LEU A 61 -7.91 12.62 -18.54
C LEU A 61 -8.74 11.42 -18.05
N PRO A 62 -10.07 11.53 -18.01
CA PRO A 62 -10.96 10.38 -17.85
C PRO A 62 -10.70 9.35 -18.95
N HIS A 63 -10.82 8.05 -18.63
CA HIS A 63 -10.56 6.97 -19.57
C HIS A 63 -11.31 7.12 -20.91
N ASN A 64 -12.57 7.59 -20.85
CA ASN A 64 -13.43 7.77 -22.02
C ASN A 64 -13.06 8.98 -22.90
N GLU A 65 -12.11 9.81 -22.48
CA GLU A 65 -11.66 11.01 -23.19
C GLU A 65 -10.29 10.84 -23.86
N VAL A 66 -9.65 9.67 -23.71
CA VAL A 66 -8.32 9.38 -24.27
C VAL A 66 -8.43 8.79 -25.68
N ALA A 67 -7.58 9.27 -26.59
CA ALA A 67 -7.54 8.77 -27.96
C ALA A 67 -7.16 7.28 -28.01
N ARG A 68 -7.86 6.49 -28.83
CA ARG A 68 -7.68 5.02 -28.88
C ARG A 68 -6.29 4.59 -29.32
N ASP A 69 -5.59 5.41 -30.08
CA ASP A 69 -4.24 5.20 -30.58
C ASP A 69 -3.15 5.76 -29.64
N ALA A 70 -3.52 6.44 -28.55
CA ALA A 70 -2.58 6.93 -27.55
C ALA A 70 -2.19 5.84 -26.54
N VAL A 71 -1.04 6.05 -25.88
CA VAL A 71 -0.65 5.28 -24.70
C VAL A 71 -1.43 5.81 -23.50
N LEU A 72 -2.29 4.98 -22.93
CA LEU A 72 -3.00 5.32 -21.70
C LEU A 72 -2.37 4.62 -20.51
N PHE A 73 -1.88 5.40 -19.55
CA PHE A 73 -1.30 4.91 -18.31
C PHE A 73 -2.28 4.97 -17.15
N TYR A 74 -2.65 3.81 -16.62
CA TYR A 74 -3.49 3.70 -15.43
C TYR A 74 -2.63 3.56 -14.17
N ARG A 75 -2.90 4.45 -13.23
CA ARG A 75 -2.18 4.55 -11.94
C ARG A 75 -3.16 4.70 -10.80
N ASP A 76 -2.72 4.34 -9.59
CA ASP A 76 -3.57 4.43 -8.40
C ASP A 76 -3.86 5.89 -8.03
N THR A 77 -5.08 6.18 -7.57
CA THR A 77 -5.48 7.49 -7.03
C THR A 77 -4.57 7.97 -5.90
N ASN A 78 -4.06 7.04 -5.10
CA ASN A 78 -3.29 7.33 -3.89
C ASN A 78 -1.86 7.76 -4.21
N ALA A 79 -1.40 7.54 -5.45
CA ALA A 79 -0.05 7.89 -5.92
C ALA A 79 1.06 7.43 -4.96
N TRP A 80 0.83 6.32 -4.25
CA TRP A 80 1.77 5.70 -3.31
C TRP A 80 2.39 4.43 -3.90
N CYS A 81 1.88 3.94 -5.01
CA CYS A 81 2.36 2.71 -5.62
C CYS A 81 3.76 2.92 -6.22
N PRO A 82 4.82 2.32 -5.64
CA PRO A 82 6.18 2.46 -6.19
C PRO A 82 6.30 1.84 -7.59
N PHE A 83 5.44 0.87 -7.91
CA PHE A 83 5.38 0.26 -9.23
C PHE A 83 4.82 1.23 -10.28
N CYS A 84 3.80 2.03 -9.92
CA CYS A 84 3.30 3.07 -10.80
C CYS A 84 4.36 4.14 -11.06
N GLU A 85 5.10 4.54 -10.03
CA GLU A 85 6.16 5.53 -10.19
C GLU A 85 7.28 5.03 -11.11
N ARG A 86 7.65 3.75 -11.03
CA ARG A 86 8.63 3.15 -11.96
C ARG A 86 8.21 3.30 -13.43
N VAL A 87 6.96 2.93 -13.75
CA VAL A 87 6.45 3.03 -15.13
C VAL A 87 6.35 4.50 -15.55
N TYR A 88 5.94 5.39 -14.64
CA TYR A 88 5.83 6.81 -14.92
C TYR A 88 7.18 7.43 -15.29
N LEU A 89 8.22 7.18 -14.48
CA LEU A 89 9.56 7.68 -14.73
C LEU A 89 10.10 7.15 -16.06
N TYR A 90 9.86 5.88 -16.39
CA TYR A 90 10.24 5.31 -17.68
C TYR A 90 9.56 6.00 -18.86
N LEU A 91 8.25 6.25 -18.78
CA LEU A 91 7.50 6.95 -19.84
C LEU A 91 8.02 8.37 -20.05
N LEU A 92 8.34 9.07 -18.96
CA LEU A 92 8.93 10.42 -19.00
C LEU A 92 10.33 10.42 -19.61
N GLU A 93 11.23 9.55 -19.13
CA GLU A 93 12.62 9.46 -19.62
C GLU A 93 12.67 9.05 -21.10
N SER A 94 11.78 8.15 -21.51
CA SER A 94 11.68 7.67 -22.89
C SER A 94 11.04 8.68 -23.84
N GLY A 95 10.46 9.78 -23.33
CA GLY A 95 9.74 10.77 -24.14
C GLY A 95 8.49 10.20 -24.83
N ILE A 96 7.90 9.13 -24.28
CA ILE A 96 6.70 8.50 -24.84
C ILE A 96 5.51 9.40 -24.48
N ALA A 97 4.85 9.94 -25.50
CA ALA A 97 3.59 10.66 -25.31
C ALA A 97 2.53 9.71 -24.73
N HIS A 98 1.98 10.09 -23.58
CA HIS A 98 1.00 9.28 -22.87
C HIS A 98 0.05 10.16 -22.08
N ASP A 99 -1.17 9.68 -21.93
CA ASP A 99 -2.17 10.25 -21.02
C ASP A 99 -2.24 9.41 -19.74
N GLN A 100 -2.76 10.01 -18.66
CA GLN A 100 -2.90 9.35 -17.37
C GLN A 100 -4.36 9.30 -16.94
N THR A 101 -4.78 8.13 -16.49
CA THR A 101 -6.05 7.96 -15.78
C THR A 101 -5.79 7.38 -14.39
N PHE A 102 -6.40 8.00 -13.39
CA PHE A 102 -6.33 7.52 -12.02
C PHE A 102 -7.45 6.53 -11.73
N VAL A 103 -7.10 5.45 -11.06
CA VAL A 103 -8.00 4.37 -10.69
C VAL A 103 -7.99 4.22 -9.18
N ASP A 104 -9.18 4.31 -8.57
CA ASP A 104 -9.32 3.93 -7.18
C ASP A 104 -9.16 2.41 -7.06
N ILE A 105 -8.07 1.98 -6.42
CA ILE A 105 -7.77 0.56 -6.19
C ILE A 105 -8.14 0.13 -4.76
N SER A 106 -8.78 1.00 -3.99
CA SER A 106 -9.23 0.70 -2.63
C SER A 106 -10.18 -0.50 -2.64
N PRO A 107 -10.12 -1.39 -1.64
CA PRO A 107 -11.01 -2.53 -1.55
C PRO A 107 -12.48 -2.10 -1.65
N GLY A 108 -13.22 -2.63 -2.63
CA GLY A 108 -14.64 -2.33 -2.83
C GLY A 108 -14.95 -1.10 -3.69
N ASN A 109 -13.99 -0.21 -3.97
CA ASN A 109 -14.21 1.01 -4.77
C ASN A 109 -13.68 0.93 -6.20
N LYS A 110 -13.06 -0.20 -6.56
CA LYS A 110 -12.50 -0.40 -7.89
C LYS A 110 -13.59 -0.32 -8.96
N PRO A 111 -13.49 0.60 -9.93
CA PRO A 111 -14.54 0.78 -10.91
C PRO A 111 -14.62 -0.39 -11.88
N GLU A 112 -15.84 -0.74 -12.30
CA GLU A 112 -16.07 -1.92 -13.14
C GLU A 112 -15.47 -1.76 -14.54
N TRP A 113 -15.56 -0.55 -15.11
CA TRP A 113 -14.95 -0.21 -16.41
C TRP A 113 -13.45 -0.52 -16.45
N TYR A 114 -12.76 -0.43 -15.31
CA TYR A 114 -11.33 -0.70 -15.28
C TYR A 114 -11.01 -2.17 -15.48
N LYS A 115 -11.85 -3.08 -14.97
CA LYS A 115 -11.68 -4.52 -15.16
C LYS A 115 -12.01 -4.96 -16.58
N GLU A 116 -12.93 -4.26 -17.24
CA GLU A 116 -13.25 -4.48 -18.65
C GLU A 116 -12.05 -4.17 -19.55
N VAL A 117 -11.29 -3.12 -19.21
CA VAL A 117 -10.11 -2.71 -19.97
C VAL A 117 -8.85 -3.47 -19.56
N ILE A 118 -8.64 -3.66 -18.26
CA ILE A 118 -7.48 -4.32 -17.66
C ILE A 118 -7.99 -5.51 -16.83
N PRO A 119 -8.02 -6.73 -17.40
CA PRO A 119 -8.64 -7.89 -16.76
C PRO A 119 -8.06 -8.26 -15.39
N THR A 120 -6.79 -7.94 -15.14
CA THR A 120 -6.18 -8.14 -13.82
C THR A 120 -6.74 -7.19 -12.76
N GLY A 121 -7.26 -6.04 -13.19
CA GLY A 121 -7.69 -4.95 -12.33
C GLY A 121 -6.56 -4.39 -11.47
N GLN A 122 -5.29 -4.59 -11.84
CA GLN A 122 -4.12 -4.12 -11.08
C GLN A 122 -3.51 -2.89 -11.72
N THR A 123 -2.94 -1.99 -10.91
CA THR A 123 -2.07 -0.90 -11.37
C THR A 123 -0.62 -1.20 -10.97
N PRO A 124 0.38 -0.70 -11.72
CA PRO A 124 0.24 0.03 -12.97
C PRO A 124 -0.20 -0.86 -14.13
N SER A 125 -0.86 -0.25 -15.10
CA SER A 125 -1.18 -0.88 -16.38
C SER A 125 -1.23 0.15 -17.51
N LEU A 126 -1.09 -0.31 -18.75
CA LEU A 126 -1.13 0.50 -19.96
C LEU A 126 -2.23 -0.03 -20.90
N SER A 127 -2.90 0.87 -21.60
CA SER A 127 -3.59 0.54 -22.85
C SER A 127 -2.79 1.08 -24.02
N LEU A 128 -2.40 0.20 -24.94
CA LEU A 128 -1.65 0.52 -26.14
C LEU A 128 -2.53 0.21 -27.36
N GLY A 129 -3.18 1.21 -27.94
CA GLY A 129 -4.07 0.93 -29.08
C GLY A 129 -5.29 0.07 -28.70
N GLY A 130 -5.72 0.10 -27.44
CA GLY A 130 -6.75 -0.79 -26.90
C GLY A 130 -6.22 -2.14 -26.38
N ARG A 131 -4.92 -2.45 -26.53
CA ARG A 131 -4.31 -3.65 -25.96
C ARG A 131 -3.83 -3.40 -24.54
N ALA A 132 -4.31 -4.19 -23.59
CA ALA A 132 -3.89 -4.13 -22.19
C ALA A 132 -2.48 -4.70 -22.00
N VAL A 133 -1.66 -3.99 -21.23
CA VAL A 133 -0.35 -4.42 -20.70
C VAL A 133 -0.34 -4.10 -19.21
N TRP A 134 0.20 -4.99 -18.40
CA TRP A 134 0.28 -4.86 -16.94
C TRP A 134 1.53 -5.60 -16.46
N GLU A 135 1.78 -5.57 -15.15
CA GLU A 135 3.08 -5.86 -14.53
C GLU A 135 4.14 -4.81 -14.90
N SER A 136 4.74 -4.24 -13.86
CA SER A 136 5.66 -3.10 -14.01
C SER A 136 7.09 -3.52 -14.35
N ASN A 137 7.34 -4.79 -14.61
CA ASN A 137 8.66 -5.37 -14.90
C ASN A 137 8.66 -6.24 -16.17
N ASP A 138 7.49 -6.45 -16.78
CA ASP A 138 7.32 -7.22 -18.01
C ASP A 138 7.28 -6.28 -19.23
#